data_AF-A0A1M5L6V8-F1
#
_entry.id   AF-A0A1M5L6V8-F1
#
_cell.length_a   1.000
_cell.length_b   1.000
_cell.length_c   1.000
_cell.angle_alpha   90.00
_cell.angle_beta   90.00
_cell.angle_gamma   90.00
#
_symmetry.space_group_name_H-M   'P 1'
#
loop_
_entity.id
_entity.type
_entity.pdbx_description
1 polymer ?
#
loop_
_entity_poly.entity_id
_entity_poly.type
_entity_poly.pdbx_seq_one_letter_code
_entity_poly.pdbx_strand_id
1 'polypeptide(L)'
;MGYTKSFFLFLMLIGFTCLSAQKNTEKDIWSGTYALNTVYKGISTTVDTLVISRIEDAKSRENQAKEKSNAVRWSMISKRDGGKDKVNVEQFLFDAENDKDAYKEFGWTDLHKAGKMNCIDGGNFFICQTLPNTTVAFGIEENYLTKTGIFGIWLHYGIVELQKK
;
A
#
# COMPACT_ATOMS: atom_id res chain seq x y z
N MET A 1 21.27 -28.93 67.74
CA MET A 1 20.09 -29.43 66.97
C MET A 1 19.75 -28.34 65.98
N GLY A 2 20.08 -28.38 64.68
CA GLY A 2 20.15 -29.51 63.76
C GLY A 2 18.84 -29.57 62.94
N TYR A 3 18.95 -29.64 61.61
CA TYR A 3 17.94 -29.77 60.52
C TYR A 3 17.80 -28.51 59.64
N THR A 4 18.63 -28.27 58.60
CA THR A 4 18.65 -28.79 57.20
C THR A 4 17.46 -28.42 56.29
N LYS A 5 17.77 -27.57 55.29
CA LYS A 5 17.45 -27.59 53.84
C LYS A 5 16.20 -28.32 53.32
N SER A 6 15.38 -27.62 52.52
CA SER A 6 15.06 -27.86 51.07
C SER A 6 13.78 -27.09 50.70
N PHE A 7 13.82 -26.14 49.77
CA PHE A 7 13.58 -26.31 48.33
C PHE A 7 12.15 -26.81 48.01
N PHE A 8 11.26 -25.90 47.58
CA PHE A 8 10.35 -26.15 46.46
C PHE A 8 9.83 -24.82 45.90
N LEU A 9 10.35 -24.46 44.72
CA LEU A 9 9.69 -23.58 43.76
C LEU A 9 8.27 -24.11 43.51
N PHE A 10 7.26 -23.24 43.56
CA PHE A 10 6.06 -23.45 42.76
C PHE A 10 5.77 -22.19 41.96
N LEU A 11 6.13 -22.31 40.68
CA LEU A 11 6.00 -21.33 39.63
C LEU A 11 4.90 -21.87 38.70
N MET A 12 3.71 -21.28 38.74
CA MET A 12 2.69 -21.37 37.68
C MET A 12 1.84 -20.09 37.78
N LEU A 13 2.19 -19.01 37.07
CA LEU A 13 1.83 -18.78 35.67
C LEU A 13 0.36 -19.07 35.38
N ILE A 14 -0.53 -18.22 35.88
CA ILE A 14 -1.81 -17.97 35.22
C ILE A 14 -1.94 -16.46 35.00
N GLY A 15 -0.98 -15.91 34.24
CA GLY A 15 -1.24 -14.70 33.49
C GLY A 15 -2.13 -15.10 32.33
N PHE A 16 -3.44 -14.93 32.48
CA PHE A 16 -4.33 -14.87 31.32
C PHE A 16 -3.88 -13.68 30.49
N THR A 17 -2.95 -13.92 29.57
CA THR A 17 -2.71 -13.07 28.43
C THR A 17 -3.99 -13.08 27.62
N CYS A 18 -4.86 -12.10 27.87
CA CYS A 18 -5.73 -11.60 26.82
C CYS A 18 -4.78 -11.13 25.71
N LEU A 19 -4.43 -12.03 24.79
CA LEU A 19 -4.06 -11.63 23.44
C LEU A 19 -5.31 -11.02 22.85
N SER A 20 -5.51 -9.72 23.12
CA SER A 20 -6.30 -8.89 22.22
C SER A 20 -5.66 -9.06 20.84
N ALA A 21 -6.36 -9.77 19.96
CA ALA A 21 -6.03 -9.81 18.55
C ALA A 21 -6.09 -8.36 18.05
N GLN A 22 -4.94 -7.70 18.08
CA GLN A 22 -4.78 -6.35 17.57
C GLN A 22 -4.94 -6.48 16.06
N LYS A 23 -6.17 -6.27 15.59
CA LYS A 23 -6.49 -6.17 14.17
C LYS A 23 -5.60 -5.03 13.67
N ASN A 24 -4.56 -5.34 12.91
CA ASN A 24 -3.72 -4.35 12.23
C ASN A 24 -4.64 -3.57 11.29
N THR A 25 -5.27 -2.51 11.79
CA THR A 25 -5.97 -1.54 10.96
C THR A 25 -4.87 -0.69 10.34
N GLU A 26 -4.30 -1.18 9.25
CA GLU A 26 -3.45 -0.38 8.38
C GLU A 26 -4.20 0.93 8.10
N LYS A 27 -3.56 2.05 8.42
CA LYS A 27 -4.14 3.38 8.27
C LYS A 27 -4.49 3.57 6.80
N ASP A 28 -5.75 3.87 6.50
CA ASP A 28 -6.17 4.13 5.13
C ASP A 28 -5.54 5.43 4.61
N ILE A 29 -4.52 5.29 3.76
CA ILE A 29 -3.81 6.41 3.14
C ILE A 29 -4.38 6.79 1.76
N TRP A 30 -5.20 5.92 1.16
CA TRP A 30 -5.61 5.99 -0.24
C TRP A 30 -6.99 6.57 -0.46
N SER A 31 -7.92 6.45 0.50
CA SER A 31 -9.26 7.01 0.28
C SER A 31 -9.21 8.54 0.13
N GLY A 32 -9.90 9.06 -0.88
CA GLY A 32 -9.96 10.49 -1.18
C GLY A 32 -10.32 10.80 -2.63
N THR A 33 -10.37 12.10 -2.94
CA THR A 33 -10.54 12.60 -4.30
C THR A 33 -9.21 13.14 -4.80
N TYR A 34 -8.80 12.74 -6.00
CA TYR A 34 -7.50 13.07 -6.57
C TYR A 34 -7.70 13.77 -7.91
N ALA A 35 -7.07 14.93 -8.09
CA ALA A 35 -6.88 15.51 -9.43
C ALA A 35 -5.71 14.79 -10.09
N LEU A 36 -5.90 14.33 -11.34
CA LEU A 36 -4.85 13.73 -12.15
C LEU A 36 -4.32 14.77 -13.11
N ASN A 37 -3.03 15.06 -12.98
CA ASN A 37 -2.36 16.10 -13.74
C ASN A 37 -1.28 15.48 -14.63
N THR A 38 -1.33 15.79 -15.92
CA THR A 38 -0.18 15.58 -16.81
C THR A 38 0.67 16.83 -16.83
N VAL A 39 1.99 16.66 -16.96
CA VAL A 39 2.91 17.79 -17.13
C VAL A 39 3.55 17.68 -18.51
N TYR A 40 3.27 18.66 -19.38
CA TYR A 40 3.88 18.76 -20.69
C TYR A 40 4.52 20.14 -20.84
N LYS A 41 5.83 20.17 -21.13
CA LYS A 41 6.63 21.41 -21.25
C LYS A 41 6.43 22.38 -20.07
N GLY A 42 6.32 21.83 -18.86
CA GLY A 42 6.14 22.61 -17.62
C GLY A 42 4.71 23.07 -17.34
N ILE A 43 3.77 22.83 -18.25
CA ILE A 43 2.36 23.15 -18.06
C ILE A 43 1.65 21.93 -17.47
N SER A 44 1.00 22.14 -16.32
CA SER A 44 0.20 21.12 -15.64
C SER A 44 -1.26 21.22 -16.10
N THR A 45 -1.81 20.13 -16.63
CA THR A 45 -3.21 20.07 -17.07
C THR A 45 -3.92 18.94 -16.32
N THR A 46 -5.05 19.25 -15.70
CA THR A 46 -5.90 18.22 -15.09
C THR A 46 -6.64 17.45 -16.19
N VAL A 47 -6.39 16.15 -16.28
CA VAL A 47 -6.96 15.26 -17.30
C VAL A 47 -8.08 14.37 -16.76
N ASP A 48 -8.16 14.19 -15.44
CA ASP A 48 -9.21 13.42 -14.79
C ASP A 48 -9.33 13.81 -13.30
N THR A 49 -10.38 13.33 -12.65
CA THR A 49 -10.52 13.27 -11.20
C THR A 49 -10.86 11.84 -10.80
N LEU A 50 -10.02 11.22 -9.97
CA LEU A 50 -10.29 9.91 -9.39
C LEU A 50 -10.93 10.05 -8.02
N VAL A 51 -11.87 9.17 -7.72
CA VAL A 51 -12.40 8.95 -6.37
C VAL A 51 -11.99 7.57 -5.93
N ILE A 52 -11.17 7.49 -4.88
CA ILE A 52 -10.72 6.25 -4.28
C ILE A 52 -11.43 6.09 -2.93
N SER A 53 -12.00 4.92 -2.69
CA SER A 53 -12.76 4.61 -1.47
C SER A 53 -12.45 3.20 -0.99
N ARG A 54 -12.16 3.06 0.31
CA ARG A 54 -12.03 1.75 0.97
C ARG A 54 -13.28 0.91 0.74
N ILE A 55 -13.09 -0.37 0.45
CA ILE A 55 -14.18 -1.36 0.37
C ILE A 55 -13.92 -2.49 1.36
N GLU A 56 -14.83 -3.46 1.43
CA GLU A 56 -14.65 -4.65 2.27
C GLU A 56 -13.36 -5.37 1.86
N ASP A 57 -12.52 -5.69 2.85
CA ASP A 57 -11.31 -6.45 2.63
C ASP A 57 -11.67 -7.84 2.07
N ALA A 58 -10.80 -8.40 1.21
CA ALA A 58 -10.99 -9.73 0.67
C ALA A 58 -11.08 -10.76 1.81
N LYS A 59 -12.07 -11.66 1.74
CA LYS A 59 -12.23 -12.73 2.74
C LYS A 59 -11.02 -13.66 2.66
N SER A 60 -10.19 -13.64 3.71
CA SER A 60 -9.12 -14.61 3.91
C SER A 60 -9.73 -16.02 3.90
N ARG A 61 -9.23 -16.91 3.03
CA ARG A 61 -9.51 -18.34 3.20
C ARG A 61 -8.84 -18.78 4.51
N GLU A 62 -9.61 -19.41 5.38
CA GLU A 62 -9.39 -19.61 6.84
C GLU A 62 -8.01 -20.14 7.29
N ASN A 63 -7.10 -20.52 6.40
CA ASN A 63 -5.82 -21.15 6.71
C ASN A 63 -4.56 -20.40 6.23
N GLN A 64 -4.64 -19.12 5.85
CA GLN A 64 -3.45 -18.34 5.49
C GLN A 64 -3.39 -17.01 6.23
N ALA A 65 -2.78 -17.00 7.41
CA ALA A 65 -2.45 -15.78 8.15
C ALA A 65 -1.59 -14.77 7.32
N LYS A 66 -0.97 -15.24 6.22
CA LYS A 66 -0.11 -14.48 5.30
C LYS A 66 -0.86 -13.69 4.21
N GLU A 67 -2.11 -14.04 3.88
CA GLU A 67 -2.92 -13.31 2.88
C GLU A 67 -3.52 -12.00 3.43
N LYS A 68 -3.36 -11.70 4.73
CA LYS A 68 -4.01 -10.57 5.40
C LYS A 68 -3.48 -9.20 4.96
N SER A 69 -2.23 -9.07 4.54
CA SER A 69 -1.71 -7.80 4.01
C SER A 69 -2.30 -7.50 2.61
N ASN A 70 -2.50 -8.53 1.79
CA ASN A 70 -3.19 -8.41 0.49
C ASN A 70 -4.71 -8.60 0.60
N ALA A 71 -5.29 -8.50 1.80
CA ALA A 71 -6.74 -8.48 1.94
C ALA A 71 -7.30 -7.07 1.73
N VAL A 72 -6.46 -6.04 1.90
CA VAL A 72 -6.92 -4.66 1.84
C VAL A 72 -7.34 -4.30 0.42
N ARG A 73 -8.54 -3.71 0.30
CA ARG A 73 -9.13 -3.35 -0.99
C ARG A 73 -9.70 -1.94 -0.97
N TRP A 74 -9.53 -1.26 -2.10
CA TRP A 74 -10.20 -0.02 -2.43
C TRP A 74 -11.00 -0.21 -3.71
N SER A 75 -11.83 0.77 -3.98
CA SER A 75 -12.44 0.97 -5.28
C SER A 75 -12.04 2.33 -5.81
N MET A 76 -11.89 2.43 -7.12
CA MET A 76 -11.50 3.63 -7.82
C MET A 76 -12.49 3.91 -8.95
N ILE A 77 -12.90 5.16 -9.06
CA ILE A 77 -13.83 5.65 -10.07
C ILE A 77 -13.21 6.85 -10.77
N SER A 78 -13.17 6.82 -12.10
CA SER A 78 -12.82 7.96 -12.95
C SER A 78 -14.04 8.85 -13.20
N LYS A 79 -13.90 10.16 -12.98
CA LYS A 79 -14.95 11.13 -13.36
C LYS A 79 -14.97 11.41 -14.85
N ARG A 80 -13.83 11.33 -15.54
CA ARG A 80 -13.73 11.48 -16.99
C ARG A 80 -14.56 10.42 -17.72
N ASP A 81 -14.58 9.19 -17.20
CA ASP A 81 -15.32 8.07 -17.78
C ASP A 81 -16.80 8.04 -17.31
N GLY A 82 -17.33 9.19 -16.87
CA GLY A 82 -18.73 9.36 -16.46
C GLY A 82 -19.05 8.89 -15.04
N GLY A 83 -18.05 8.42 -14.27
CA GLY A 83 -18.21 8.07 -12.86
C GLY A 83 -19.01 6.80 -12.58
N LYS A 84 -19.22 5.97 -13.60
CA LYS A 84 -20.04 4.74 -13.50
C LYS A 84 -19.20 3.50 -13.30
N ASP A 85 -18.04 3.45 -13.96
CA ASP A 85 -17.17 2.28 -13.93
C ASP A 85 -16.30 2.32 -12.68
N LYS A 86 -16.45 1.26 -11.87
CA LYS A 86 -15.73 1.07 -10.62
C LYS A 86 -14.71 -0.04 -10.82
N VAL A 87 -13.45 0.28 -10.56
CA VAL A 87 -12.35 -0.70 -10.58
C VAL A 87 -11.99 -1.05 -9.14
N ASN A 88 -11.80 -2.33 -8.85
CA ASN A 88 -11.23 -2.76 -7.58
C ASN A 88 -9.72 -2.56 -7.61
N VAL A 89 -9.17 -2.02 -6.54
CA VAL A 89 -7.76 -1.70 -6.42
C VAL A 89 -7.20 -2.38 -5.18
N GLU A 90 -6.03 -2.96 -5.31
CA GLU A 90 -5.35 -3.71 -4.24
C GLU A 90 -3.97 -3.17 -3.95
N GLN A 91 -3.44 -3.40 -2.75
CA GLN A 91 -2.05 -3.02 -2.46
C GLN A 91 -1.08 -3.92 -3.23
N PHE A 92 0.03 -3.34 -3.69
CA PHE A 92 1.14 -4.11 -4.24
C PHE A 92 1.61 -5.16 -3.23
N LEU A 93 1.73 -6.39 -3.71
CA LEU A 93 2.15 -7.52 -2.88
C LEU A 93 3.67 -7.50 -2.68
N PHE A 94 4.06 -7.55 -1.41
CA PHE A 94 5.44 -7.78 -0.98
C PHE A 94 5.47 -8.91 0.06
N ASP A 95 6.07 -10.03 -0.32
CA ASP A 95 6.25 -11.23 0.48
C ASP A 95 7.61 -11.85 0.14
N ALA A 96 8.61 -11.49 0.92
CA ALA A 96 9.99 -11.95 0.76
C ALA A 96 10.14 -13.47 1.01
N GLU A 97 9.25 -14.09 1.78
CA GLU A 97 9.33 -15.52 2.09
C GLU A 97 8.88 -16.38 0.91
N ASN A 98 7.95 -15.86 0.09
CA ASN A 98 7.40 -16.54 -1.07
C ASN A 98 7.90 -15.99 -2.41
N ASP A 99 8.99 -15.19 -2.41
CA ASP A 99 9.57 -14.53 -3.58
C ASP A 99 8.53 -13.73 -4.40
N LYS A 100 7.63 -13.03 -3.72
CA LYS A 100 6.66 -12.13 -4.37
C LYS A 100 7.03 -10.69 -4.06
N ASP A 101 7.42 -9.95 -5.07
CA ASP A 101 7.81 -8.56 -4.93
C ASP A 101 7.35 -7.74 -6.14
N ALA A 102 6.17 -7.16 -6.03
CA ALA A 102 5.61 -6.30 -7.08
C ALA A 102 6.40 -5.00 -7.28
N TYR A 103 7.25 -4.61 -6.32
CA TYR A 103 8.08 -3.41 -6.42
C TYR A 103 9.37 -3.65 -7.22
N LYS A 104 9.78 -4.91 -7.37
CA LYS A 104 11.03 -5.31 -8.03
C LYS A 104 11.09 -4.90 -9.49
N GLU A 105 9.96 -4.99 -10.21
CA GLU A 105 9.87 -4.63 -11.63
C GLU A 105 10.26 -3.17 -11.90
N PHE A 106 9.99 -2.28 -10.93
CA PHE A 106 10.29 -0.86 -11.03
C PHE A 106 11.55 -0.45 -10.26
N GLY A 107 12.25 -1.40 -9.63
CA GLY A 107 13.42 -1.13 -8.79
C GLY A 107 13.09 -0.41 -7.47
N TRP A 108 11.85 -0.53 -6.97
CA TRP A 108 11.38 0.20 -5.78
C TRP A 108 11.39 -0.63 -4.49
N THR A 109 11.85 -1.88 -4.54
CA THR A 109 11.90 -2.80 -3.39
C THR A 109 12.54 -2.14 -2.16
N ASP A 110 13.66 -1.46 -2.32
CA ASP A 110 14.38 -0.84 -1.21
C ASP A 110 13.64 0.38 -0.64
N LEU A 111 12.96 1.16 -1.49
CA LEU A 111 12.09 2.25 -1.04
C LEU A 111 10.91 1.71 -0.23
N HIS A 112 10.30 0.60 -0.69
CA HIS A 112 9.20 -0.04 0.03
C HIS A 112 9.65 -0.61 1.38
N LYS A 113 10.75 -1.36 1.43
CA LYS A 113 11.35 -1.88 2.68
C LYS A 113 11.71 -0.77 3.67
N ALA A 114 12.08 0.41 3.18
CA ALA A 114 12.35 1.58 4.00
C ALA A 114 11.08 2.34 4.44
N GLY A 115 9.88 1.89 4.07
CA GLY A 115 8.61 2.56 4.35
C GLY A 115 8.39 3.85 3.57
N LYS A 116 9.13 4.05 2.46
CA LYS A 116 9.11 5.27 1.64
C LYS A 116 8.33 5.12 0.34
N MET A 117 7.80 3.93 0.05
CA MET A 117 6.99 3.66 -1.13
C MET A 117 5.85 2.72 -0.76
N ASN A 118 4.63 3.09 -1.14
CA ASN A 118 3.47 2.20 -1.12
C ASN A 118 2.75 2.35 -2.46
N CYS A 119 2.30 1.25 -3.04
CA CYS A 119 1.57 1.28 -4.30
C CYS A 119 0.27 0.48 -4.21
N ILE A 120 -0.72 0.90 -5.00
CA ILE A 120 -1.97 0.19 -5.25
C ILE A 120 -2.14 -0.09 -6.74
N ASP A 121 -2.70 -1.24 -7.07
CA ASP A 121 -2.86 -1.82 -8.38
C ASP A 121 -4.33 -1.85 -8.81
N GLY A 122 -4.66 -1.11 -9.88
CA GLY A 122 -5.96 -1.11 -10.56
C GLY A 122 -5.94 -1.83 -11.92
N GLY A 123 -4.98 -2.71 -12.16
CA GLY A 123 -4.76 -3.48 -13.39
C GLY A 123 -3.99 -2.68 -14.45
N ASN A 124 -4.65 -1.70 -15.06
CA ASN A 124 -4.05 -0.86 -16.12
C ASN A 124 -3.55 0.50 -15.61
N PHE A 125 -3.76 0.76 -14.32
CA PHE A 125 -3.38 1.99 -13.65
C PHE A 125 -2.87 1.67 -12.25
N PHE A 126 -1.61 1.98 -11.98
CA PHE A 126 -1.00 1.85 -10.66
C PHE A 126 -0.93 3.24 -10.02
N ILE A 127 -1.12 3.33 -8.70
CA ILE A 127 -0.93 4.57 -7.96
C ILE A 127 0.07 4.32 -6.85
N CYS A 128 1.10 5.15 -6.78
CA CYS A 128 2.16 5.04 -5.81
C CYS A 128 2.28 6.32 -4.99
N GLN A 129 2.60 6.14 -3.71
CA GLN A 129 2.85 7.21 -2.75
C GLN A 129 4.28 7.08 -2.22
N THR A 130 4.99 8.21 -2.25
CA THR A 130 6.32 8.41 -1.69
C THR A 130 6.40 9.80 -1.06
N LEU A 131 7.62 10.29 -0.79
CA LEU A 131 7.83 11.64 -0.29
C LEU A 131 7.67 12.67 -1.42
N PRO A 132 7.07 13.84 -1.15
CA PRO A 132 7.09 14.98 -2.07
C PRO A 132 8.51 15.33 -2.52
N ASN A 133 8.64 15.79 -3.77
CA ASN A 133 9.92 16.14 -4.41
C ASN A 133 10.94 14.99 -4.47
N THR A 134 10.45 13.76 -4.66
CA THR A 134 11.30 12.58 -4.85
C THR A 134 11.41 12.26 -6.34
N THR A 135 12.63 11.98 -6.80
CA THR A 135 12.85 11.37 -8.11
C THR A 135 12.67 9.86 -7.98
N VAL A 136 11.73 9.31 -8.73
CA VAL A 136 11.48 7.86 -8.81
C VAL A 136 11.93 7.35 -10.18
N ALA A 137 12.54 6.18 -10.18
CA ALA A 137 12.86 5.47 -11.42
C ALA A 137 11.57 4.94 -12.05
N PHE A 138 11.48 5.00 -13.38
CA PHE A 138 10.40 4.44 -14.17
C PHE A 138 11.01 3.73 -15.39
N GLY A 139 10.78 2.43 -15.52
CA GLY A 139 11.52 1.62 -16.50
C GLY A 139 13.03 1.56 -16.20
N ILE A 140 13.83 1.25 -17.22
CA ILE A 140 15.28 1.02 -17.06
C ILE A 140 16.07 2.33 -17.01
N GLU A 141 15.62 3.37 -17.74
CA GLU A 141 16.39 4.61 -17.92
C GLU A 141 15.59 5.90 -17.67
N GLU A 142 14.29 5.82 -17.37
CA GLU A 142 13.47 7.01 -17.16
C GLU A 142 13.39 7.35 -15.67
N ASN A 143 13.41 8.64 -15.37
CA ASN A 143 13.27 9.17 -14.02
C ASN A 143 12.17 10.22 -14.00
N TYR A 144 11.37 10.23 -12.95
CA TYR A 144 10.27 11.16 -12.78
C TYR A 144 10.34 11.85 -11.43
N LEU A 145 10.27 13.18 -11.42
CA LEU A 145 10.18 13.96 -10.20
C LEU A 145 8.71 14.12 -9.81
N THR A 146 8.26 13.42 -8.78
CA THR A 146 6.93 13.66 -8.19
C THR A 146 7.01 14.83 -7.21
N LYS A 147 6.20 15.86 -7.44
CA LYS A 147 6.11 17.06 -6.60
C LYS A 147 5.22 16.86 -5.38
N THR A 148 4.11 16.15 -5.54
CA THR A 148 3.12 15.85 -4.49
C THR A 148 3.50 14.63 -3.67
N GLY A 149 4.38 13.77 -4.20
CA GLY A 149 4.68 12.46 -3.62
C GLY A 149 3.60 11.43 -3.93
N ILE A 150 2.63 11.72 -4.80
CA ILE A 150 1.64 10.75 -5.27
C ILE A 150 1.61 10.80 -6.79
N PHE A 151 1.91 9.68 -7.43
CA PHE A 151 1.97 9.59 -8.88
C PHE A 151 1.29 8.30 -9.34
N GLY A 152 0.83 8.31 -10.58
CA GLY A 152 0.13 7.20 -11.20
C GLY A 152 0.87 6.77 -12.46
N ILE A 153 0.92 5.47 -12.71
CA ILE A 153 1.42 4.90 -13.94
C ILE A 153 0.23 4.35 -14.70
N TRP A 154 -0.05 4.95 -15.84
CA TRP A 154 -1.04 4.44 -16.76
C TRP A 154 -0.34 3.68 -17.88
N LEU A 155 -0.61 2.38 -17.98
CA LEU A 155 -0.12 1.58 -19.10
C LEU A 155 -0.50 2.27 -20.42
N HIS A 156 0.49 2.44 -21.30
CA HIS A 156 0.42 3.15 -22.59
C HIS A 156 0.32 4.69 -22.56
N TYR A 157 0.02 5.32 -21.42
CA TYR A 157 -0.10 6.79 -21.34
C TYR A 157 0.99 7.44 -20.48
N GLY A 158 1.78 6.64 -19.75
CA GLY A 158 2.92 7.11 -18.96
C GLY A 158 2.52 7.56 -17.56
N ILE A 159 3.32 8.47 -17.00
CA ILE A 159 3.20 8.92 -15.61
C ILE A 159 2.29 10.15 -15.52
N VAL A 160 1.41 10.15 -14.52
CA VAL A 160 0.60 11.30 -14.10
C VAL A 160 0.89 11.66 -12.67
N GLU A 161 0.82 12.94 -12.34
CA GLU A 161 0.88 13.41 -10.97
C GLU A 161 -0.52 13.39 -10.36
N LEU A 162 -0.66 12.87 -9.14
CA LEU A 162 -1.90 12.93 -8.40
C LEU A 162 -1.81 13.97 -7.29
N GLN A 163 -2.84 14.80 -7.19
CA GLN A 163 -3.01 15.73 -6.10
C GLN A 163 -4.29 15.41 -5.34
N LYS A 164 -4.14 14.99 -4.08
CA LYS A 164 -5.27 14.79 -3.17
C LYS A 164 -5.92 16.15 -2.86
N LYS A 165 -7.24 16.25 -3.03
CA LYS A 165 -8.04 17.44 -2.73
C LYS A 165 -8.48 17.48 -1.28
#